data_AF-A0A1M6LNG6-F1
#
_entry.id   AF-A0A1M6LNG6-F1
#
_cell.length_a   1.000
_cell.length_b   1.000
_cell.length_c   1.000
_cell.angle_alpha   90.00
_cell.angle_beta   90.00
_cell.angle_gamma   90.00
#
_symmetry.space_group_name_H-M   'P 1'
#
loop_
_entity.id
_entity.type
_entity.pdbx_description
1 polymer ?
#
loop_
_entity_poly.entity_id
_entity_poly.type
_entity_poly.pdbx_seq_one_letter_code
_entity_poly.pdbx_strand_id
1 'polypeptide(L)'
;MKKVIVIGGGWAGCAAAISAKKAGADVIIIERTDMLLGLGNVGGIMRNNGRYTATEENILLGGRELFELTDKYSRHKNIDFPGHKHACFTKLQFFYIPINQY
;
A
#
# COMPACT_ATOMS: atom_id res chain seq x y z
N MET A 1 12.08 -11.76 -19.54
CA MET A 1 11.50 -11.09 -18.36
C MET A 1 12.04 -9.66 -18.32
N LYS A 2 11.20 -8.63 -18.25
CA LYS A 2 11.66 -7.23 -18.20
C LYS A 2 12.08 -6.88 -16.77
N LYS A 3 13.15 -6.09 -16.60
CA LYS A 3 13.57 -5.57 -15.29
C LYS A 3 13.06 -4.15 -15.11
N VAL A 4 12.44 -3.87 -13.97
CA VAL A 4 11.90 -2.55 -13.61
C VAL A 4 12.53 -2.10 -12.31
N ILE A 5 13.09 -0.90 -12.31
CA ILE A 5 13.64 -0.26 -11.13
C ILE A 5 12.72 0.90 -10.76
N VAL A 6 12.19 0.87 -9.54
CA VAL A 6 11.34 1.92 -8.99
C VAL A 6 12.15 2.71 -7.97
N ILE A 7 12.32 4.00 -8.21
CA ILE A 7 13.03 4.90 -7.29
C ILE A 7 11.99 5.60 -6.40
N GLY A 8 12.04 5.32 -5.10
CA GLY A 8 11.09 5.78 -4.10
C GLY A 8 10.05 4.72 -3.74
N GLY A 9 9.94 4.42 -2.44
CA GLY A 9 9.05 3.43 -1.84
C GLY A 9 7.77 4.03 -1.25
N GLY A 10 7.37 5.24 -1.66
CA GLY A 10 6.10 5.84 -1.26
C GLY A 10 4.86 5.10 -1.82
N TRP A 11 3.65 5.65 -1.60
CA TRP A 11 2.41 5.06 -2.13
C TRP A 11 2.46 4.76 -3.63
N ALA A 12 2.85 5.75 -4.43
CA ALA A 12 2.94 5.60 -5.88
C ALA A 12 4.02 4.59 -6.29
N GLY A 13 5.17 4.60 -5.61
CA GLY A 13 6.27 3.65 -5.88
C GLY A 13 5.88 2.21 -5.57
N CYS A 14 5.26 1.97 -4.41
CA CYS A 14 4.73 0.65 -4.06
C CYS A 14 3.65 0.19 -5.05
N ALA A 15 2.71 1.05 -5.42
CA ALA A 15 1.68 0.73 -6.41
C ALA A 15 2.30 0.38 -7.78
N ALA A 16 3.25 1.18 -8.26
CA ALA A 16 3.94 0.93 -9.52
C ALA A 16 4.72 -0.39 -9.49
N ALA A 17 5.41 -0.67 -8.38
CA ALA A 17 6.17 -1.91 -8.21
C ALA A 17 5.27 -3.15 -8.21
N ILE A 18 4.15 -3.09 -7.49
CA ILE A 18 3.13 -4.15 -7.49
C ILE A 18 2.59 -4.38 -8.90
N SER A 19 2.16 -3.32 -9.59
CA SER A 19 1.63 -3.41 -10.96
C SER A 19 2.66 -3.98 -11.93
N ALA A 20 3.92 -3.57 -11.85
CA ALA A 20 5.00 -4.09 -12.69
C ALA A 20 5.26 -5.57 -12.42
N LYS A 21 5.27 -5.99 -11.14
CA LYS A 21 5.44 -7.41 -10.78
C LYS A 21 4.27 -8.25 -11.30
N LYS A 22 3.04 -7.77 -11.13
CA LYS A 22 1.82 -8.43 -11.65
C LYS A 22 1.84 -8.57 -13.18
N ALA A 23 2.49 -7.65 -13.88
CA ALA A 23 2.74 -7.73 -15.32
C ALA A 23 3.90 -8.67 -15.71
N GLY A 24 4.50 -9.39 -14.77
CA GLY A 24 5.58 -10.36 -15.01
C GLY A 24 6.99 -9.75 -15.08
N ALA A 25 7.19 -8.54 -14.56
CA ALA A 25 8.51 -7.94 -14.46
C ALA A 25 9.29 -8.44 -13.23
N ASP A 26 10.62 -8.45 -13.33
CA ASP A 26 11.52 -8.49 -12.18
C ASP A 26 11.69 -7.07 -11.62
N VAL A 27 11.29 -6.84 -10.37
CA VAL A 27 11.11 -5.49 -9.80
C VAL A 27 12.05 -5.26 -8.63
N ILE A 28 12.77 -4.14 -8.67
CA ILE A 28 13.58 -3.63 -7.56
C ILE A 28 13.02 -2.28 -7.14
N ILE A 29 12.74 -2.11 -5.86
CA ILE A 29 12.43 -0.80 -5.26
C ILE A 29 13.68 -0.29 -4.56
N ILE A 30 14.09 0.95 -4.86
CA ILE A 30 15.17 1.64 -4.16
C ILE A 30 14.54 2.77 -3.35
N GLU A 31 14.56 2.64 -2.03
CA GLU A 31 14.13 3.68 -1.09
C GLU A 31 15.34 4.12 -0.26
N ARG A 32 15.43 5.41 -0.01
CA ARG A 32 16.51 6.02 0.78
C ARG A 32 16.33 5.73 2.26
N THR A 33 15.09 5.63 2.73
CA THR A 33 14.77 5.37 4.13
C THR A 33 14.67 3.89 4.43
N ASP A 34 14.53 3.58 5.71
CA ASP A 34 14.27 2.25 6.22
C ASP A 34 12.77 1.91 6.30
N MET A 35 11.90 2.65 5.60
CA MET A 35 10.46 2.43 5.64
C MET A 35 9.80 2.76 4.31
N LEU A 36 8.87 1.90 3.88
CA LEU A 36 8.01 2.17 2.72
C LEU A 36 6.86 3.12 3.11
N LEU A 37 6.12 3.60 2.11
CA LEU A 37 5.00 4.54 2.17
C LEU A 37 5.31 5.99 2.55
N GLY A 38 6.47 6.30 3.13
CA GLY A 38 6.83 7.66 3.53
C GLY A 38 5.79 8.27 4.47
N LEU A 39 5.14 9.37 4.06
CA LEU A 39 4.06 10.04 4.82
C LEU A 39 2.86 9.12 5.12
N GLY A 40 2.71 8.00 4.39
CA GLY A 40 1.74 6.97 4.74
C GLY A 40 1.94 6.38 6.14
N ASN A 41 3.13 6.45 6.72
CA ASN A 41 3.36 5.97 8.10
C ASN A 41 2.93 6.96 9.19
N VAL A 42 2.73 8.24 8.85
CA VAL A 42 2.35 9.30 9.80
C VAL A 42 0.85 9.61 9.71
N GLY A 43 0.30 9.57 8.49
CA GLY A 43 -1.11 9.94 8.23
C GLY A 43 -1.85 8.97 7.31
N GLY A 44 -1.35 7.75 7.13
CA GLY A 44 -1.97 6.70 6.31
C GLY A 44 -3.24 6.13 6.94
N ILE A 45 -4.25 6.97 7.03
CA ILE A 45 -5.61 6.58 7.41
C ILE A 45 -6.25 5.92 6.19
N MET A 46 -6.44 4.60 6.26
CA MET A 46 -7.16 3.82 5.28
C MET A 46 -8.58 3.55 5.77
N ARG A 47 -9.48 3.10 4.89
CA ARG A 47 -10.85 2.69 5.24
C ARG A 47 -11.71 3.76 5.95
N ASN A 48 -11.36 5.04 5.86
CA ASN A 48 -12.17 6.12 6.43
C ASN A 48 -13.23 6.64 5.45
N ASN A 49 -14.15 7.48 5.95
CA ASN A 49 -15.26 8.08 5.20
C ASN A 49 -14.90 8.60 3.79
N GLY A 50 -13.71 9.20 3.60
CA GLY A 50 -13.29 9.76 2.30
C GLY A 50 -12.49 8.81 1.40
N ARG A 51 -11.86 7.77 1.96
CA ARG A 51 -10.98 6.85 1.21
C ARG A 51 -11.55 5.46 1.05
N TYR A 52 -12.61 5.13 1.78
CA TYR A 52 -13.26 3.83 1.69
C TYR A 52 -13.78 3.57 0.27
N THR A 53 -14.60 4.48 -0.27
CA THR A 53 -15.15 4.36 -1.62
C THR A 53 -14.05 4.25 -2.68
N ALA A 54 -13.06 5.15 -2.64
CA ALA A 54 -11.95 5.10 -3.58
C ALA A 54 -11.15 3.78 -3.49
N THR A 55 -11.01 3.23 -2.28
CA THR A 55 -10.35 1.93 -2.08
C THR A 55 -11.16 0.81 -2.74
N GLU A 56 -12.47 0.76 -2.50
CA GLU A 56 -13.35 -0.26 -3.08
C GLU A 56 -13.39 -0.18 -4.61
N GLU A 57 -13.45 1.03 -5.18
CA GLU A 57 -13.38 1.25 -6.62
C GLU A 57 -12.06 0.73 -7.21
N ASN A 58 -10.91 1.03 -6.57
CA ASN A 58 -9.62 0.52 -7.04
C ASN A 58 -9.51 -1.00 -6.94
N ILE A 59 -10.07 -1.60 -5.90
CA ILE A 59 -10.13 -3.07 -5.74
C ILE A 59 -10.94 -3.68 -6.89
N LEU A 60 -12.12 -3.12 -7.19
CA LEU A 60 -12.98 -3.57 -8.29
C LEU A 60 -12.31 -3.43 -9.66
N LEU A 61 -11.50 -2.38 -9.85
CA LEU A 61 -10.71 -2.16 -11.07
C LEU A 61 -9.43 -3.02 -11.13
N GLY A 62 -9.20 -3.89 -10.14
CA GLY A 62 -8.12 -4.87 -10.14
C GLY A 62 -6.80 -4.42 -9.50
N GLY A 63 -6.78 -3.28 -8.81
CA GLY A 63 -5.63 -2.73 -8.08
C GLY A 63 -5.65 -3.05 -6.58
N ARG A 64 -6.02 -4.28 -6.21
CA ARG A 64 -6.35 -4.65 -4.82
C ARG A 64 -5.16 -4.81 -3.89
N GLU A 65 -4.00 -5.19 -4.42
CA GLU A 65 -2.90 -5.76 -3.66
C GLU A 65 -2.33 -4.77 -2.63
N LEU A 66 -2.17 -3.49 -3.02
CA LEU A 66 -1.68 -2.46 -2.11
C LEU A 66 -2.66 -2.23 -0.94
N PHE A 67 -3.97 -2.20 -1.23
CA PHE A 67 -4.99 -2.01 -0.22
C PHE A 67 -5.07 -3.20 0.74
N GLU A 68 -5.01 -4.43 0.22
CA GLU A 68 -5.00 -5.64 1.03
C GLU A 68 -3.76 -5.73 1.92
N LEU A 69 -2.59 -5.32 1.42
CA LEU A 69 -1.38 -5.19 2.23
C LEU A 69 -1.61 -4.16 3.35
N THR A 70 -2.22 -3.01 3.02
CA THR A 70 -2.50 -1.98 4.04
C THR A 70 -3.49 -2.48 5.08
N ASP A 71 -4.53 -3.22 4.69
CA ASP A 71 -5.51 -3.81 5.60
C ASP A 71 -4.86 -4.89 6.48
N LYS A 72 -4.00 -5.74 5.89
CA LYS A 72 -3.29 -6.81 6.59
C LYS A 72 -2.36 -6.27 7.68
N TYR A 73 -1.60 -5.23 7.36
CA TYR A 73 -0.60 -4.65 8.25
C TYR A 73 -1.10 -3.47 9.09
N SER A 74 -2.38 -3.09 8.95
CA SER A 74 -3.00 -2.13 9.86
C SER A 74 -3.11 -2.74 11.26
N ARG A 75 -2.44 -2.11 12.24
CA ARG A 75 -2.51 -2.56 13.64
C ARG A 75 -3.83 -2.16 14.29
N HIS A 76 -4.25 -0.93 14.03
CA HIS A 76 -5.49 -0.37 14.55
C HIS A 76 -6.49 -0.36 13.39
N LYS A 77 -7.64 -1.01 13.60
CA LYS A 77 -8.69 -1.17 12.60
C LYS A 77 -10.02 -0.77 13.22
N ASN A 78 -10.95 -0.29 12.41
CA ASN A 78 -12.30 0.09 12.83
C ASN A 78 -12.31 1.08 14.00
N ILE A 79 -11.44 2.09 13.95
CA ILE A 79 -11.35 3.13 14.97
C ILE A 79 -12.17 4.34 14.56
N ASP A 80 -12.96 4.87 15.49
CA ASP A 80 -13.70 6.12 15.34
C ASP A 80 -12.99 7.25 16.09
N PHE A 81 -12.86 8.40 15.44
CA PHE A 81 -12.31 9.63 16.04
C PHE A 81 -12.89 10.85 15.30
N PRO A 82 -12.75 12.09 15.83
CA PRO A 82 -13.42 13.25 15.25
C PRO A 82 -13.20 13.38 13.73
N GLY A 83 -14.30 13.35 12.96
CA GLY A 83 -14.28 13.44 11.49
C GLY A 83 -14.07 12.12 10.73
N HIS A 84 -13.80 11.01 11.42
CA HIS A 84 -13.46 9.72 10.79
C HIS A 84 -14.18 8.56 11.47
N LYS A 85 -14.93 7.78 10.67
CA LYS A 85 -15.50 6.51 11.12
C LYS A 85 -14.77 5.34 10.47
N HIS A 86 -14.70 4.23 11.18
CA HIS A 86 -14.18 2.93 10.72
C HIS A 86 -12.74 2.97 10.19
N ALA A 87 -11.94 3.91 10.66
CA ALA A 87 -10.60 4.13 10.15
C ALA A 87 -9.63 3.00 10.51
N CYS A 88 -8.74 2.69 9.58
CA CYS A 88 -7.59 1.82 9.79
C CYS A 88 -6.31 2.65 9.74
N PHE A 89 -5.37 2.40 10.66
CA PHE A 89 -4.05 3.04 10.65
C PHE A 89 -3.02 2.06 10.09
N THR A 90 -2.57 2.36 8.88
CA THR A 90 -1.56 1.57 8.19
C THR A 90 -0.18 1.89 8.73
N LYS A 91 0.58 0.84 9.07
CA LYS A 91 2.01 0.95 9.31
C LYS A 91 2.73 -0.14 8.51
N LEU A 92 3.39 0.23 7.41
CA LEU A 92 4.26 -0.67 6.66
C LEU A 92 5.71 -0.43 7.08
N GLN A 93 6.06 -0.95 8.25
CA GLN A 93 7.46 -1.07 8.66
C GLN A 93 8.00 -2.37 8.06
N PHE A 94 9.22 -2.36 7.48
CA PHE A 94 9.79 -3.47 6.71
C PHE A 94 9.31 -4.85 7.17
N PHE A 95 8.47 -5.44 6.34
CA PHE A 95 8.45 -6.87 6.18
C PHE A 95 8.75 -7.09 4.72
N TYR A 96 9.67 -8.01 4.45
CA TYR A 96 9.81 -8.65 3.16
C TYR A 96 8.38 -8.87 2.64
N ILE A 97 7.93 -8.10 1.64
CA ILE A 97 6.67 -8.36 0.97
C ILE A 97 7.09 -9.35 -0.09
N PRO A 98 6.96 -10.68 0.12
CA PRO A 98 7.20 -11.62 -0.94
C PRO A 98 6.14 -11.34 -2.00
N ILE A 99 6.50 -10.56 -3.01
CA ILE A 99 5.69 -10.37 -4.21
C ILE A 99 5.71 -11.65 -5.08
N ASN A 100 6.14 -12.77 -4.50
CA ASN A 100 6.21 -14.11 -5.11
C ASN A 100 5.00 -14.98 -4.70
N GLN A 101 4.00 -14.43 -4.00
CA GLN A 101 2.74 -15.15 -3.67
C GLN A 101 1.56 -14.78 -4.58
N TYR A 102 1.79 -14.01 -5.64
CA TYR A 102 0.80 -13.68 -6.66
C TYR A 102 1.40 -13.80 -8.06
#